data_AF-D0GJD6-F1
#
_entry.id   AF-D0GJD6-F1
#
_cell.length_a   1.000
_cell.length_b   1.000
_cell.length_c   1.000
_cell.angle_alpha   90.00
_cell.angle_beta   90.00
_cell.angle_gamma   90.00
#
_symmetry.space_group_name_H-M   'P 1'
#
loop_
_entity.id
_entity.type
_entity.pdbx_description
1 polymer ?
#
loop_
_entity_poly.entity_id
_entity_poly.type
_entity_poly.pdbx_seq_one_letter_code
_entity_poly.pdbx_strand_id
1 'polypeptide(L)'
;YHRNNNGLEDSEDYASFYGRQFERYYDRNFGNNDVAFITERLKYTKEQLGNDWENKVNEGADNYNKDLTTKRRPNANKSFYTKKEIQDEIQNWFGMNSFNIDWTKYKNNEKYRKQTNYYFFQAKYALRVKSVNKVSDKYVTITQKNGKEMTLKRVPPEESIYHNIELKNGKIYFYFDNRYKKYVQADGYELILDKNNKPVYIPEISGTYNYYTYNMKFEPDWFNHKKDIDLWKDFGAGPNDRTTYEQRLEIGDLSFGSFIQSNYKTLSEMAKSRKDNYFTYEELIILKRTMQTIKD
;
A
#
# COMPACT_ATOMS: atom_id res chain seq x y z
N TYR A 1 45.64 -4.78 -27.55
CA TYR A 1 46.00 -5.62 -26.40
C TYR A 1 45.17 -5.18 -25.19
N HIS A 2 44.99 -6.07 -24.21
CA HIS A 2 44.33 -5.90 -22.90
C HIS A 2 44.94 -4.74 -22.07
N ARG A 3 44.39 -4.17 -20.96
CA ARG A 3 43.16 -4.27 -20.12
C ARG A 3 43.14 -2.99 -19.20
N ASN A 4 42.21 -2.65 -18.28
CA ASN A 4 41.01 -3.26 -17.68
C ASN A 4 40.01 -2.15 -17.20
N ASN A 5 38.90 -2.55 -16.56
CA ASN A 5 37.87 -1.76 -15.87
C ASN A 5 38.35 -0.71 -14.84
N ASN A 6 37.57 0.37 -14.68
CA ASN A 6 36.72 0.56 -13.49
C ASN A 6 35.49 1.41 -13.87
N GLY A 7 34.34 1.15 -13.25
CA GLY A 7 33.08 1.81 -13.58
C GLY A 7 32.39 2.41 -12.35
N LEU A 8 32.06 3.69 -12.46
CA LEU A 8 31.01 4.39 -11.71
C LEU A 8 30.30 5.28 -12.75
N GLU A 9 29.00 5.09 -12.91
CA GLU A 9 28.18 5.88 -13.84
C GLU A 9 27.42 6.92 -13.02
N ASP A 10 28.06 8.09 -12.86
CA ASP A 10 27.55 9.17 -12.03
C ASP A 10 26.33 9.84 -12.68
N SER A 11 25.13 9.45 -12.25
CA SER A 11 23.91 10.21 -12.51
C SER A 11 22.96 10.21 -11.29
N GLU A 12 23.36 10.86 -10.20
CA GLU A 12 22.35 11.61 -9.44
C GLU A 12 21.76 12.65 -10.40
N ASP A 13 20.51 12.47 -10.83
CA ASP A 13 19.88 13.40 -11.75
C ASP A 13 19.79 14.79 -11.10
N TYR A 14 20.60 15.71 -11.60
CA TYR A 14 20.80 17.05 -11.04
C TYR A 14 19.49 17.83 -10.92
N ALA A 15 18.51 17.57 -11.78
CA ALA A 15 17.18 18.17 -11.68
C ALA A 15 16.52 17.83 -10.33
N SER A 16 16.66 16.58 -9.88
CA SER A 16 16.10 16.12 -8.61
C SER A 16 16.83 16.73 -7.40
N PHE A 17 18.16 16.95 -7.49
CA PHE A 17 18.92 17.62 -6.43
C PHE A 17 18.50 19.09 -6.31
N TYR A 18 18.53 19.84 -7.42
CA TYR A 18 18.18 21.26 -7.39
C TYR A 18 16.71 21.52 -7.05
N GLY A 19 15.78 20.67 -7.50
CA GLY A 19 14.37 20.71 -7.08
C GLY A 19 14.22 20.64 -5.56
N ARG A 20 14.82 19.63 -4.92
CA ARG A 20 14.79 19.46 -3.46
C ARG A 20 15.45 20.60 -2.68
N GLN A 21 16.44 21.30 -3.27
CA GLN A 21 16.99 22.52 -2.65
C GLN A 21 16.06 23.73 -2.83
N PHE A 22 15.38 23.84 -3.98
CA PHE A 22 14.45 24.92 -4.27
C PHE A 22 13.18 24.84 -3.40
N GLU A 23 12.61 23.65 -3.19
CA GLU A 23 11.50 23.43 -2.23
C GLU A 23 11.89 23.85 -0.81
N ARG A 24 13.05 23.38 -0.32
CA ARG A 24 13.57 23.74 1.01
C ARG A 24 13.88 25.22 1.15
N TYR A 25 14.16 25.91 0.05
CA TYR A 25 14.29 27.36 0.02
C TYR A 25 12.90 28.04 0.03
N TYR A 26 11.91 27.52 -0.70
CA TYR A 26 10.56 28.09 -0.74
C TYR A 26 9.86 28.00 0.62
N ASP A 27 9.77 26.79 1.20
CA ASP A 27 9.14 26.54 2.50
C ASP A 27 9.73 27.41 3.62
N ARG A 28 11.04 27.62 3.58
CA ARG A 28 11.80 28.33 4.62
C ARG A 28 11.68 29.85 4.55
N ASN A 29 11.41 30.40 3.36
CA ASN A 29 11.35 31.86 3.14
C ASN A 29 9.93 32.39 2.92
N PHE A 30 9.00 31.58 2.39
CA PHE A 30 7.66 32.03 1.97
C PHE A 30 6.52 31.22 2.60
N GLY A 31 6.75 29.94 2.92
CA GLY A 31 5.76 29.06 3.55
C GLY A 31 4.47 28.94 2.72
N ASN A 32 3.31 29.05 3.36
CA ASN A 32 1.99 28.88 2.73
C ASN A 32 1.53 30.07 1.84
N ASN A 33 2.39 31.06 1.55
CA ASN A 33 2.01 32.22 0.74
C ASN A 33 2.31 31.97 -0.75
N ASP A 34 1.41 32.41 -1.64
CA ASP A 34 1.66 32.41 -3.08
C ASP A 34 2.69 33.49 -3.45
N VAL A 35 3.79 33.10 -4.11
CA VAL A 35 4.84 34.02 -4.58
C VAL A 35 5.01 33.94 -6.09
N ALA A 36 4.78 35.06 -6.78
CA ALA A 36 4.90 35.17 -8.23
C ALA A 36 6.38 35.30 -8.67
N PHE A 37 7.05 34.17 -8.86
CA PHE A 37 8.37 34.14 -9.48
C PHE A 37 8.28 34.44 -10.99
N ILE A 38 8.81 35.59 -11.41
CA ILE A 38 9.03 35.88 -12.83
C ILE A 38 10.43 35.37 -13.20
N THR A 39 10.48 34.14 -13.72
CA THR A 39 11.60 33.64 -14.52
C THR A 39 11.12 33.47 -15.96
N GLU A 40 11.80 34.11 -16.90
CA GLU A 40 11.39 34.07 -18.30
C GLU A 40 11.67 32.68 -18.91
N ARG A 41 10.75 32.22 -19.78
CA ARG A 41 10.78 30.92 -20.50
C ARG A 41 10.48 29.65 -19.69
N LEU A 42 9.40 29.64 -18.89
CA LEU A 42 8.37 28.56 -18.93
C LEU A 42 7.17 28.90 -18.02
N LYS A 43 6.01 29.17 -18.61
CA LYS A 43 4.73 29.26 -17.86
C LYS A 43 4.11 27.87 -17.72
N TYR A 44 4.43 27.16 -16.65
CA TYR A 44 3.67 25.99 -16.22
C TYR A 44 2.40 26.46 -15.48
N THR A 45 1.22 25.95 -15.84
CA THR A 45 0.03 26.08 -14.99
C THR A 45 0.02 25.01 -13.90
N LYS A 46 -0.77 25.21 -12.84
CA LYS A 46 -0.97 24.23 -11.75
C LYS A 46 -1.59 22.91 -12.21
N GLU A 47 -2.12 22.85 -13.43
CA GLU A 47 -2.68 21.66 -14.08
C GLU A 47 -1.69 20.99 -15.05
N GLN A 48 -0.61 21.71 -15.44
CA GLN A 48 0.52 21.21 -16.24
C GLN A 48 1.69 20.76 -15.36
N LEU A 49 1.81 21.29 -14.14
CA LEU A 49 2.58 20.68 -13.06
C LEU A 49 1.85 19.40 -12.62
N GLY A 50 2.16 18.29 -13.28
CA GLY A 50 1.42 17.04 -13.20
C GLY A 50 1.55 16.30 -11.88
N ASN A 51 0.86 16.77 -10.83
CA ASN A 51 0.54 16.01 -9.62
C ASN A 51 1.75 15.38 -8.87
N ASP A 52 2.86 16.09 -8.68
CA ASP A 52 3.97 15.68 -7.79
C ASP A 52 3.59 15.55 -6.29
N TRP A 53 2.30 15.52 -5.95
CA TRP A 53 1.79 15.13 -4.63
C TRP A 53 1.68 13.60 -4.46
N GLU A 54 1.97 12.80 -5.49
CA GLU A 54 1.68 11.35 -5.49
C GLU A 54 2.65 10.47 -4.66
N ASN A 55 3.84 10.96 -4.27
CA ASN A 55 4.75 10.27 -3.33
C ASN A 55 4.85 11.03 -1.99
N LYS A 56 4.44 10.40 -0.89
CA LYS A 56 4.65 10.94 0.47
C LYS A 56 5.07 9.83 1.44
N VAL A 57 6.16 10.06 2.16
CA VAL A 57 6.57 9.22 3.28
C VAL A 57 5.52 9.34 4.40
N ASN A 58 4.71 8.30 4.55
CA ASN A 58 3.57 8.28 5.45
C ASN A 58 3.97 8.23 6.95
N GLU A 59 3.10 8.67 7.86
CA GLU A 59 3.42 8.74 9.31
C GLU A 59 3.88 7.38 9.87
N GLY A 60 3.32 6.29 9.33
CA GLY A 60 3.73 4.92 9.64
C GLY A 60 5.13 4.58 9.15
N ALA A 61 5.52 5.01 7.94
CA ALA A 61 6.80 4.67 7.30
C ALA A 61 7.99 4.98 8.20
N ASP A 62 7.90 6.14 8.83
CA ASP A 62 8.90 6.68 9.74
C ASP A 62 8.83 6.04 11.13
N ASN A 63 7.64 5.67 11.62
CA ASN A 63 7.44 5.33 13.04
C ASN A 63 7.12 3.86 13.35
N TYR A 64 6.98 3.00 12.33
CA TYR A 64 6.61 1.59 12.46
C TYR A 64 7.41 0.78 13.52
N ASN A 65 8.71 1.05 13.74
CA ASN A 65 9.51 0.34 14.77
C ASN A 65 9.81 1.16 16.04
N LYS A 66 9.42 2.45 16.07
CA LYS A 66 9.70 3.41 17.17
C LYS A 66 8.69 3.24 18.31
N ASP A 67 9.02 3.66 19.53
CA ASP A 67 8.06 3.76 20.63
C ASP A 67 7.19 5.01 20.42
N LEU A 68 5.93 4.81 20.03
CA LEU A 68 4.98 5.89 19.74
C LEU A 68 4.57 6.70 20.98
N THR A 69 4.80 6.16 22.19
CA THR A 69 4.48 6.82 23.46
C THR A 69 5.56 7.78 23.93
N THR A 70 6.77 7.70 23.36
CA THR A 70 7.89 8.62 23.63
C THR A 70 8.31 9.43 22.41
N LYS A 71 8.10 8.93 21.19
CA LYS A 71 8.46 9.65 19.95
C LYS A 71 7.45 10.77 19.66
N ARG A 72 7.97 11.96 19.32
CA ARG A 72 7.15 13.10 18.90
C ARG A 72 6.49 12.82 17.53
N ARG A 73 5.17 13.02 17.44
CA ARG A 73 4.41 12.94 16.17
C ARG A 73 4.88 14.01 15.18
N PRO A 74 4.97 13.73 13.87
CA PRO A 74 5.11 14.77 12.85
C PRO A 74 3.95 15.77 12.92
N ASN A 75 4.25 17.07 12.74
CA ASN A 75 3.30 18.15 12.46
C ASN A 75 2.06 18.27 13.39
N ALA A 76 2.18 17.86 14.66
CA ALA A 76 1.08 17.91 15.63
C ALA A 76 1.37 18.79 16.87
N ASN A 77 0.30 19.44 17.37
CA ASN A 77 0.31 20.19 18.63
C ASN A 77 0.33 19.28 19.88
N LYS A 78 -0.07 18.00 19.74
CA LYS A 78 0.19 16.95 20.73
C LYS A 78 1.57 16.35 20.51
N SER A 79 2.34 16.17 21.58
CA SER A 79 3.70 15.62 21.54
C SER A 79 3.73 14.16 21.03
N PHE A 80 3.19 13.20 21.78
CA PHE A 80 3.32 11.75 21.55
C PHE A 80 1.95 11.07 21.41
N TYR A 81 1.89 9.79 21.04
CA TYR A 81 0.67 8.99 21.12
C TYR A 81 0.43 8.46 22.53
N THR A 82 -0.78 8.60 23.05
CA THR A 82 -1.14 7.98 24.32
C THR A 82 -1.45 6.49 24.13
N LYS A 83 -1.20 5.70 25.17
CA LYS A 83 -1.58 4.27 25.21
C LYS A 83 -3.07 4.05 24.89
N LYS A 84 -3.94 4.97 25.34
CA LYS A 84 -5.37 4.92 25.07
C LYS A 84 -5.68 5.14 23.59
N GLU A 85 -5.16 6.21 22.96
CA GLU A 85 -5.38 6.47 21.52
C GLU A 85 -4.95 5.27 20.65
N ILE A 86 -3.82 4.61 20.97
CA ILE A 86 -3.34 3.45 20.21
C ILE A 86 -4.27 2.24 20.38
N GLN A 87 -4.67 1.95 21.62
CA GLN A 87 -5.56 0.81 21.91
C GLN A 87 -6.98 1.03 21.36
N ASP A 88 -7.50 2.26 21.48
CA ASP A 88 -8.81 2.67 21.02
C ASP A 88 -8.92 2.48 19.51
N GLU A 89 -7.98 3.00 18.70
CA GLU A 89 -8.10 2.92 17.24
C GLU A 89 -8.02 1.48 16.72
N ILE A 90 -7.13 0.65 17.28
CA ILE A 90 -7.06 -0.79 16.96
C ILE A 90 -8.41 -1.47 17.22
N GLN A 91 -9.02 -1.25 18.40
CA GLN A 91 -10.33 -1.82 18.73
C GLN A 91 -11.48 -1.19 17.93
N ASN A 92 -11.35 0.07 17.52
CA ASN A 92 -12.30 0.80 16.69
C ASN A 92 -12.40 0.14 15.31
N TRP A 93 -11.27 -0.16 14.66
CA TRP A 93 -11.25 -0.78 13.33
C TRP A 93 -11.43 -2.30 13.36
N PHE A 94 -10.59 -3.03 14.11
CA PHE A 94 -10.59 -4.50 14.12
C PHE A 94 -11.59 -5.11 15.11
N GLY A 95 -12.31 -4.30 15.88
CA GLY A 95 -13.28 -4.75 16.88
C GLY A 95 -12.66 -4.92 18.27
N MET A 96 -13.51 -4.85 19.30
CA MET A 96 -13.10 -4.92 20.70
C MET A 96 -12.45 -6.28 21.03
N ASN A 97 -11.37 -6.27 21.82
CA ASN A 97 -10.52 -7.42 22.16
C ASN A 97 -9.77 -8.13 21.00
N SER A 98 -9.86 -7.65 19.75
CA SER A 98 -9.08 -8.19 18.62
C SER A 98 -7.56 -8.21 18.87
N PHE A 99 -7.03 -7.14 19.45
CA PHE A 99 -5.63 -7.06 19.88
C PHE A 99 -5.51 -6.16 21.12
N ASN A 100 -5.32 -6.80 22.28
CA ASN A 100 -5.10 -6.11 23.55
C ASN A 100 -3.58 -5.95 23.78
N ILE A 101 -3.13 -4.72 24.00
CA ILE A 101 -1.71 -4.36 23.97
C ILE A 101 -1.05 -4.63 25.32
N ASP A 102 -0.11 -5.57 25.37
CA ASP A 102 0.83 -5.71 26.47
C ASP A 102 1.87 -4.58 26.39
N TRP A 103 1.69 -3.55 27.20
CA TRP A 103 2.57 -2.38 27.24
C TRP A 103 3.97 -2.67 27.79
N THR A 104 4.17 -3.76 28.52
CA THR A 104 5.50 -4.20 28.99
C THR A 104 6.26 -4.85 27.84
N LYS A 105 5.59 -5.73 27.09
CA LYS A 105 6.12 -6.35 25.87
C LYS A 105 6.33 -5.33 24.75
N TYR A 106 5.45 -4.33 24.60
CA TYR A 106 5.61 -3.22 23.64
C TYR A 106 6.92 -2.45 23.85
N LYS A 107 7.23 -2.13 25.11
CA LYS A 107 8.49 -1.46 25.46
C LYS A 107 9.70 -2.35 25.17
N ASN A 108 9.63 -3.62 25.58
CA ASN A 108 10.81 -4.49 25.69
C ASN A 108 11.05 -5.41 24.48
N ASN A 109 10.11 -5.56 23.53
CA ASN A 109 10.22 -6.47 22.39
C ASN A 109 9.95 -5.74 21.06
N GLU A 110 10.97 -5.62 20.21
CA GLU A 110 10.86 -4.87 18.95
C GLU A 110 9.88 -5.50 17.95
N LYS A 111 9.82 -6.83 17.80
CA LYS A 111 8.87 -7.46 16.86
C LYS A 111 7.42 -7.20 17.27
N TYR A 112 7.11 -7.28 18.58
CA TYR A 112 5.78 -6.97 19.09
C TYR A 112 5.44 -5.46 19.04
N ARG A 113 6.44 -4.58 19.21
CA ARG A 113 6.28 -3.13 18.95
C ARG A 113 5.97 -2.86 17.48
N LYS A 114 6.75 -3.45 16.56
CA LYS A 114 6.54 -3.41 15.10
C LYS A 114 5.13 -3.87 14.73
N GLN A 115 4.67 -5.00 15.29
CA GLN A 115 3.30 -5.50 15.14
C GLN A 115 2.23 -4.52 15.66
N THR A 116 2.39 -4.03 16.89
CA THR A 116 1.42 -3.11 17.53
C THR A 116 1.30 -1.81 16.74
N ASN A 117 2.42 -1.21 16.37
CA ASN A 117 2.46 -0.01 15.54
C ASN A 117 1.86 -0.29 14.16
N TYR A 118 2.12 -1.46 13.58
CA TYR A 118 1.59 -1.83 12.29
C TYR A 118 0.06 -1.86 12.29
N TYR A 119 -0.55 -2.60 13.22
CA TYR A 119 -2.00 -2.64 13.41
C TYR A 119 -2.58 -1.26 13.77
N PHE A 120 -1.86 -0.44 14.53
CA PHE A 120 -2.30 0.92 14.85
C PHE A 120 -2.44 1.80 13.61
N PHE A 121 -1.42 1.86 12.75
CA PHE A 121 -1.50 2.69 11.54
C PHE A 121 -2.49 2.10 10.52
N GLN A 122 -2.59 0.76 10.40
CA GLN A 122 -3.67 0.13 9.62
C GLN A 122 -5.05 0.63 10.06
N ALA A 123 -5.34 0.56 11.37
CA ALA A 123 -6.63 0.98 11.92
C ALA A 123 -6.89 2.49 11.78
N LYS A 124 -5.87 3.32 12.05
CA LYS A 124 -5.93 4.79 12.01
C LYS A 124 -6.22 5.35 10.62
N TYR A 125 -5.72 4.69 9.57
CA TYR A 125 -5.88 5.15 8.17
C TYR A 125 -6.90 4.33 7.36
N ALA A 126 -7.58 3.36 7.98
CA ALA A 126 -8.59 2.57 7.30
C ALA A 126 -9.81 3.40 6.84
N LEU A 127 -10.14 3.34 5.55
CA LEU A 127 -11.23 4.14 4.99
C LEU A 127 -12.61 3.64 5.42
N ARG A 128 -13.32 4.49 6.15
CA ARG A 128 -14.72 4.30 6.52
C ARG A 128 -15.63 5.10 5.61
N VAL A 129 -16.11 4.45 4.55
CA VAL A 129 -17.02 5.03 3.57
C VAL A 129 -18.41 5.25 4.18
N LYS A 130 -19.01 6.42 3.95
CA LYS A 130 -20.41 6.76 4.20
C LYS A 130 -21.26 6.51 2.95
N SER A 131 -20.77 6.95 1.80
CA SER A 131 -21.40 6.74 0.49
C SER A 131 -20.34 6.62 -0.61
N VAL A 132 -20.64 5.84 -1.64
CA VAL A 132 -19.90 5.81 -2.91
C VAL A 132 -20.68 6.69 -3.88
N ASN A 133 -20.07 7.79 -4.32
CA ASN A 133 -20.78 8.90 -4.97
C ASN A 133 -20.69 8.79 -6.50
N LYS A 134 -19.52 8.40 -7.01
CA LYS A 134 -19.27 8.20 -8.44
C LYS A 134 -18.26 7.07 -8.64
N VAL A 135 -18.50 6.20 -9.62
CA VAL A 135 -17.59 5.11 -9.99
C VAL A 135 -17.30 5.21 -11.48
N SER A 136 -16.06 4.91 -11.87
CA SER A 136 -15.61 4.80 -13.26
C SER A 136 -14.49 3.75 -13.35
N ASP A 137 -14.09 3.40 -14.58
CA ASP A 137 -12.99 2.46 -14.80
C ASP A 137 -11.62 2.97 -14.37
N LYS A 138 -11.45 4.26 -14.07
CA LYS A 138 -10.17 4.86 -13.63
C LYS A 138 -10.21 5.37 -12.18
N TYR A 139 -11.36 5.84 -11.71
CA TYR A 139 -11.50 6.51 -10.42
C TYR A 139 -12.83 6.18 -9.71
N VAL A 140 -12.82 6.25 -8.38
CA VAL A 140 -14.01 6.33 -7.52
C VAL A 140 -13.97 7.60 -6.69
N THR A 141 -15.12 8.25 -6.49
CA THR A 141 -15.31 9.32 -5.51
C THR A 141 -16.26 8.83 -4.41
N ILE A 142 -15.87 9.04 -3.15
CA ILE A 142 -16.61 8.64 -1.94
C ILE A 142 -16.84 9.84 -1.03
N THR A 143 -17.85 9.76 -0.16
CA THR A 143 -17.87 10.52 1.10
C THR A 143 -17.45 9.61 2.25
N GLN A 144 -16.51 10.07 3.08
CA GLN A 144 -16.08 9.40 4.31
C GLN A 144 -17.10 9.59 5.45
N LYS A 145 -17.03 8.79 6.52
CA LYS A 145 -17.88 8.99 7.73
C LYS A 145 -17.74 10.36 8.38
N ASN A 146 -16.61 11.04 8.24
CA ASN A 146 -16.38 12.41 8.71
C ASN A 146 -17.00 13.51 7.80
N GLY A 147 -17.69 13.13 6.72
CA GLY A 147 -18.32 14.05 5.77
C GLY A 147 -17.41 14.59 4.66
N LYS A 148 -16.09 14.37 4.72
CA LYS A 148 -15.17 14.77 3.63
C LYS A 148 -15.32 13.86 2.43
N GLU A 149 -15.27 14.44 1.23
CA GLU A 149 -15.11 13.66 0.01
C GLU A 149 -13.65 13.23 -0.20
N MET A 150 -13.45 12.16 -0.98
CA MET A 150 -12.15 11.68 -1.43
C MET A 150 -12.31 10.99 -2.78
N THR A 151 -11.35 11.21 -3.70
CA THR A 151 -11.25 10.48 -4.97
C THR A 151 -10.04 9.54 -4.93
N LEU A 152 -10.20 8.31 -5.39
CA LEU A 152 -9.17 7.27 -5.41
C LEU A 152 -8.98 6.71 -6.83
N LYS A 153 -7.73 6.45 -7.20
CA LYS A 153 -7.23 5.88 -8.47
C LYS A 153 -7.41 4.36 -8.44
N ARG A 154 -7.99 3.75 -9.48
CA ARG A 154 -8.17 2.30 -9.57
C ARG A 154 -6.81 1.63 -9.79
N VAL A 155 -6.54 0.55 -9.05
CA VAL A 155 -5.39 -0.33 -9.30
C VAL A 155 -5.78 -1.38 -10.35
N PRO A 156 -4.93 -1.70 -11.34
CA PRO A 156 -5.20 -2.76 -12.31
C PRO A 156 -5.46 -4.12 -11.62
N PRO A 157 -6.33 -4.99 -12.18
CA PRO A 157 -6.58 -6.33 -11.61
C PRO A 157 -5.32 -7.18 -11.41
N GLU A 158 -4.38 -7.12 -12.35
CA GLU A 158 -3.09 -7.80 -12.31
C GLU A 158 -2.24 -7.39 -11.08
N GLU A 159 -2.37 -6.14 -10.62
CA GLU A 159 -1.66 -5.60 -9.44
C GLU A 159 -2.51 -5.67 -8.15
N SER A 160 -3.78 -6.08 -8.24
CA SER A 160 -4.72 -6.12 -7.10
C SER A 160 -5.37 -7.50 -6.84
N ILE A 161 -4.89 -8.54 -7.53
CA ILE A 161 -5.34 -9.94 -7.42
C ILE A 161 -5.35 -10.49 -5.98
N TYR A 162 -4.48 -10.00 -5.08
CA TYR A 162 -4.47 -10.38 -3.67
C TYR A 162 -5.74 -9.99 -2.90
N HIS A 163 -6.48 -8.96 -3.35
CA HIS A 163 -7.80 -8.62 -2.78
C HIS A 163 -8.93 -9.48 -3.36
N ASN A 164 -8.62 -10.41 -4.27
CA ASN A 164 -9.54 -11.37 -4.86
C ASN A 164 -9.21 -12.82 -4.41
N ILE A 165 -8.60 -13.00 -3.24
CA ILE A 165 -8.38 -14.31 -2.64
C ILE A 165 -9.52 -14.74 -1.71
N GLU A 166 -9.62 -16.03 -1.44
CA GLU A 166 -10.48 -16.59 -0.40
C GLU A 166 -9.78 -17.78 0.29
N LEU A 167 -9.88 -17.86 1.62
CA LEU A 167 -9.32 -18.94 2.42
C LEU A 167 -10.42 -19.96 2.77
N LYS A 168 -10.32 -21.19 2.25
CA LYS A 168 -11.23 -22.30 2.57
C LYS A 168 -10.43 -23.54 2.96
N ASN A 169 -10.76 -24.17 4.09
CA ASN A 169 -10.17 -25.44 4.54
C ASN A 169 -8.62 -25.46 4.51
N GLY A 170 -7.99 -24.35 4.90
CA GLY A 170 -6.53 -24.18 4.89
C GLY A 170 -5.88 -23.88 3.53
N LYS A 171 -6.67 -23.81 2.43
CA LYS A 171 -6.20 -23.51 1.08
C LYS A 171 -6.60 -22.11 0.62
N ILE A 172 -5.72 -21.48 -0.17
CA ILE A 172 -5.93 -20.15 -0.76
C ILE A 172 -6.40 -20.30 -2.21
N TYR A 173 -7.51 -19.63 -2.52
CA TYR A 173 -8.17 -19.61 -3.82
C TYR A 173 -8.05 -18.21 -4.42
N PHE A 174 -7.45 -18.07 -5.60
CA PHE A 174 -7.29 -16.81 -6.33
C PHE A 174 -8.36 -16.70 -7.43
N TYR A 175 -9.22 -15.69 -7.34
CA TYR A 175 -10.32 -15.48 -8.29
C TYR A 175 -9.97 -14.43 -9.36
N PHE A 176 -10.16 -14.78 -10.63
CA PHE A 176 -9.85 -13.93 -11.79
C PHE A 176 -11.11 -13.33 -12.44
N ASP A 177 -12.22 -13.28 -11.68
CA ASP A 177 -13.52 -12.75 -12.09
C ASP A 177 -13.71 -11.25 -11.78
N ASN A 178 -12.70 -10.59 -11.18
CA ASN A 178 -12.72 -9.20 -10.74
C ASN A 178 -13.86 -8.88 -9.74
N ARG A 179 -14.25 -9.85 -8.91
CA ARG A 179 -15.26 -9.70 -7.83
C ARG A 179 -15.01 -8.52 -6.89
N TYR A 180 -13.74 -8.18 -6.66
CA TYR A 180 -13.29 -7.07 -5.85
C TYR A 180 -12.35 -6.14 -6.63
N LYS A 181 -12.60 -4.83 -6.51
CA LYS A 181 -11.87 -3.75 -7.20
C LYS A 181 -11.10 -2.94 -6.17
N LYS A 182 -9.78 -2.82 -6.33
CA LYS A 182 -8.93 -1.97 -5.49
C LYS A 182 -8.84 -0.55 -6.03
N TYR A 183 -8.94 0.42 -5.13
CA TYR A 183 -8.67 1.83 -5.38
C TYR A 183 -7.74 2.38 -4.30
N VAL A 184 -6.83 3.28 -4.68
CA VAL A 184 -5.79 3.85 -3.80
C VAL A 184 -5.69 5.37 -3.96
N GLN A 185 -5.12 6.05 -2.96
CA GLN A 185 -4.79 7.46 -3.01
C GLN A 185 -3.43 7.70 -2.32
N ALA A 186 -2.69 8.72 -2.78
CA ALA A 186 -1.27 8.93 -2.47
C ALA A 186 -0.91 9.05 -0.98
N ASP A 187 -1.83 9.48 -0.11
CA ASP A 187 -1.60 9.55 1.35
C ASP A 187 -1.74 8.15 2.03
N GLY A 188 -1.60 7.07 1.25
CA GLY A 188 -1.61 5.65 1.69
C GLY A 188 -2.98 5.00 1.81
N TYR A 189 -4.07 5.73 1.56
CA TYR A 189 -5.44 5.23 1.73
C TYR A 189 -5.85 4.20 0.67
N GLU A 190 -6.51 3.12 1.11
CA GLU A 190 -7.04 2.08 0.23
C GLU A 190 -8.55 1.88 0.41
N LEU A 191 -9.23 1.54 -0.68
CA LEU A 191 -10.65 1.18 -0.72
C LEU A 191 -10.85 -0.05 -1.61
N ILE A 192 -11.52 -1.06 -1.06
CA ILE A 192 -11.95 -2.25 -1.81
C ILE A 192 -13.46 -2.18 -2.01
N LEU A 193 -13.91 -2.33 -3.26
CA LEU A 193 -15.32 -2.38 -3.63
C LEU A 193 -15.69 -3.75 -4.22
N ASP A 194 -16.88 -4.25 -3.93
CA ASP A 194 -17.44 -5.43 -4.60
C ASP A 194 -17.90 -5.12 -6.04
N LYS A 195 -18.35 -6.16 -6.76
CA LYS A 195 -18.94 -6.03 -8.11
C LYS A 195 -20.13 -5.06 -8.19
N ASN A 196 -20.85 -4.85 -7.08
CA ASN A 196 -21.98 -3.93 -6.93
C ASN A 196 -21.55 -2.52 -6.46
N ASN A 197 -20.24 -2.25 -6.40
CA ASN A 197 -19.59 -1.04 -5.90
C ASN A 197 -19.84 -0.74 -4.40
N LYS A 198 -20.11 -1.77 -3.58
CA LYS A 198 -20.23 -1.65 -2.12
C LYS A 198 -18.86 -1.81 -1.44
N PRO A 199 -18.52 -0.99 -0.42
CA PRO A 199 -17.29 -1.14 0.36
C PRO A 199 -17.16 -2.49 1.04
N VAL A 200 -15.95 -3.06 1.04
CA VAL A 200 -15.62 -4.38 1.58
C VAL A 200 -14.61 -4.26 2.72
N TYR A 201 -14.93 -4.93 3.84
CA TYR A 201 -14.17 -4.86 5.10
C TYR A 201 -13.83 -6.27 5.64
N ILE A 202 -13.63 -7.25 4.75
CA ILE A 202 -13.26 -8.63 5.09
C ILE A 202 -11.75 -8.66 5.43
N PRO A 203 -11.31 -9.14 6.62
CA PRO A 203 -9.94 -8.95 7.09
C PRO A 203 -8.82 -9.40 6.14
N GLU A 204 -8.99 -10.54 5.45
CA GLU A 204 -7.94 -11.11 4.59
C GLU A 204 -7.73 -10.34 3.28
N ILE A 205 -8.71 -9.53 2.87
CA ILE A 205 -8.73 -8.83 1.57
C ILE A 205 -9.05 -7.33 1.68
N SER A 206 -9.25 -6.80 2.89
CA SER A 206 -9.43 -5.37 3.11
C SER A 206 -8.19 -4.59 2.66
N GLY A 207 -8.39 -3.34 2.26
CA GLY A 207 -7.28 -2.46 1.86
C GLY A 207 -6.30 -2.26 3.02
N THR A 208 -5.02 -2.40 2.74
CA THR A 208 -3.93 -2.23 3.70
C THR A 208 -3.30 -0.86 3.51
N TYR A 209 -3.21 -0.06 4.56
CA TYR A 209 -2.49 1.20 4.54
C TYR A 209 -1.04 0.99 4.08
N ASN A 210 -0.68 1.58 2.93
CA ASN A 210 0.68 1.49 2.40
C ASN A 210 1.55 2.56 3.05
N TYR A 211 2.67 2.13 3.61
CA TYR A 211 3.66 3.00 4.22
C TYR A 211 4.44 3.73 3.12
N TYR A 212 4.50 3.13 1.92
CA TYR A 212 5.07 3.75 0.72
C TYR A 212 4.08 3.65 -0.45
N THR A 213 3.66 4.79 -0.96
CA THR A 213 2.98 4.94 -2.24
C THR A 213 4.01 5.21 -3.34
N TYR A 214 3.71 4.79 -4.56
CA TYR A 214 4.54 5.03 -5.74
C TYR A 214 3.62 5.31 -6.95
N ASN A 215 4.11 6.09 -7.91
CA ASN A 215 3.45 6.38 -9.18
C ASN A 215 4.11 5.66 -10.36
N MET A 216 5.43 5.41 -10.26
CA MET A 216 6.27 4.82 -11.29
C MET A 216 7.05 3.62 -10.74
N LYS A 217 7.35 2.64 -11.58
CA LYS A 217 8.20 1.51 -11.20
C LYS A 217 9.67 1.95 -11.20
N PHE A 218 10.47 1.39 -10.28
CA PHE A 218 11.89 1.69 -10.06
C PHE A 218 12.21 3.06 -9.43
N GLU A 219 11.24 3.80 -8.90
CA GLU A 219 11.53 4.96 -8.04
C GLU A 219 11.82 4.52 -6.58
N PRO A 220 12.45 5.36 -5.73
CA PRO A 220 12.85 4.96 -4.37
C PRO A 220 11.71 4.38 -3.53
N ASP A 221 10.50 4.94 -3.62
CA ASP A 221 9.36 4.45 -2.85
C ASP A 221 8.72 3.17 -3.42
N TRP A 222 8.94 2.86 -4.71
CA TRP A 222 8.65 1.53 -5.25
C TRP A 222 9.56 0.45 -4.64
N PHE A 223 10.84 0.76 -4.42
CA PHE A 223 11.73 -0.14 -3.67
C PHE A 223 11.33 -0.23 -2.20
N ASN A 224 10.91 0.88 -1.58
CA ASN A 224 10.46 0.89 -0.19
C ASN A 224 9.14 0.13 0.03
N HIS A 225 8.23 0.07 -0.96
CA HIS A 225 6.98 -0.72 -0.91
C HIS A 225 7.22 -2.21 -0.62
N LYS A 226 8.43 -2.75 -0.86
CA LYS A 226 8.79 -4.09 -0.37
C LYS A 226 8.60 -4.23 1.16
N LYS A 227 8.81 -3.16 1.93
CA LYS A 227 8.60 -3.11 3.38
C LYS A 227 7.13 -3.29 3.77
N ASP A 228 6.18 -2.85 2.93
CA ASP A 228 4.75 -3.10 3.14
C ASP A 228 4.41 -4.58 2.95
N ILE A 229 4.96 -5.21 1.90
CA ILE A 229 4.85 -6.66 1.65
C ILE A 229 5.47 -7.46 2.81
N ASP A 230 6.65 -7.06 3.29
CA ASP A 230 7.35 -7.76 4.37
C ASP A 230 6.72 -7.50 5.76
N LEU A 231 6.04 -6.36 5.97
CA LEU A 231 5.18 -6.10 7.13
C LEU A 231 3.92 -6.99 7.11
N TRP A 232 3.27 -7.10 5.96
CA TRP A 232 2.10 -7.97 5.77
C TRP A 232 2.48 -9.45 5.93
N LYS A 233 3.63 -9.91 5.43
CA LYS A 233 4.14 -11.27 5.72
C LYS A 233 4.23 -11.52 7.21
N ASP A 234 4.94 -10.64 7.94
CA ASP A 234 5.13 -10.73 9.38
C ASP A 234 3.81 -10.80 10.17
N PHE A 235 2.80 -10.01 9.80
CA PHE A 235 1.65 -9.71 10.69
C PHE A 235 0.24 -9.86 10.09
N GLY A 236 0.11 -10.20 8.81
CA GLY A 236 -1.18 -10.20 8.10
C GLY A 236 -1.68 -8.80 7.79
N ALA A 237 -2.91 -8.66 7.31
CA ALA A 237 -3.59 -7.37 7.15
C ALA A 237 -4.11 -6.78 8.48
N GLY A 238 -4.10 -7.58 9.55
CA GLY A 238 -4.54 -7.18 10.89
C GLY A 238 -4.58 -8.36 11.87
N PRO A 239 -4.93 -8.13 13.15
CA PRO A 239 -5.02 -9.18 14.16
C PRO A 239 -6.12 -10.23 13.89
N ASN A 240 -7.07 -9.92 13.00
CA ASN A 240 -8.15 -10.83 12.59
C ASN A 240 -7.86 -11.56 11.26
N ASP A 241 -6.67 -11.38 10.65
CA ASP A 241 -6.30 -12.08 9.42
C ASP A 241 -6.15 -13.58 9.69
N ARG A 242 -6.95 -14.40 9.00
CA ARG A 242 -6.98 -15.86 9.17
C ARG A 242 -5.84 -16.61 8.45
N THR A 243 -4.97 -15.92 7.71
CA THR A 243 -3.81 -16.56 7.04
C THR A 243 -2.70 -16.91 8.04
N THR A 244 -1.97 -17.99 7.78
CA THR A 244 -0.75 -18.32 8.55
C THR A 244 0.46 -17.51 8.06
N TYR A 245 1.53 -17.49 8.84
CA TYR A 245 2.78 -16.82 8.44
C TYR A 245 3.38 -17.49 7.19
N GLU A 246 3.36 -18.82 7.15
CA GLU A 246 3.86 -19.67 6.07
C GLU A 246 3.10 -19.39 4.77
N GLN A 247 1.76 -19.35 4.84
CA GLN A 247 0.90 -18.97 3.72
C GLN A 247 1.26 -17.59 3.15
N ARG A 248 1.50 -16.58 4.01
CA ARG A 248 1.89 -15.24 3.53
C ARG A 248 3.32 -15.17 2.99
N LEU A 249 4.24 -16.01 3.48
CA LEU A 249 5.55 -16.17 2.84
C LEU A 249 5.41 -16.77 1.43
N GLU A 250 4.58 -17.81 1.29
CA GLU A 250 4.30 -18.49 0.02
C GLU A 250 3.68 -17.56 -1.03
N ILE A 251 2.52 -16.96 -0.73
CA ILE A 251 1.83 -16.09 -1.71
C ILE A 251 2.44 -14.69 -1.81
N GLY A 252 3.27 -14.29 -0.84
CA GLY A 252 4.06 -13.06 -0.86
C GLY A 252 5.44 -13.18 -1.52
N ASP A 253 5.77 -14.32 -2.14
CA ASP A 253 6.95 -14.46 -3.00
C ASP A 253 6.89 -13.48 -4.18
N LEU A 254 7.96 -12.71 -4.39
CA LEU A 254 8.07 -11.76 -5.50
C LEU A 254 8.09 -12.46 -6.87
N SER A 255 8.61 -13.69 -6.93
CA SER A 255 8.59 -14.50 -8.16
C SER A 255 7.18 -15.04 -8.47
N PHE A 256 6.38 -15.35 -7.46
CA PHE A 256 4.95 -15.67 -7.60
C PHE A 256 4.15 -14.44 -8.02
N GLY A 257 4.32 -13.30 -7.34
CA GLY A 257 3.67 -12.04 -7.71
C GLY A 257 3.95 -11.61 -9.15
N SER A 258 5.23 -11.66 -9.56
CA SER A 258 5.64 -11.41 -10.95
C SER A 258 5.03 -12.40 -11.94
N PHE A 259 4.95 -13.70 -11.59
CA PHE A 259 4.29 -14.70 -12.44
C PHE A 259 2.80 -14.37 -12.65
N ILE A 260 2.06 -14.01 -11.60
CA ILE A 260 0.64 -13.66 -11.72
C ILE A 260 0.46 -12.38 -12.55
N GLN A 261 1.27 -11.34 -12.31
CA GLN A 261 1.22 -10.09 -13.09
C GLN A 261 1.50 -10.32 -14.58
N SER A 262 2.65 -10.93 -14.91
CA SER A 262 3.07 -11.09 -16.31
C SER A 262 2.20 -12.05 -17.13
N ASN A 263 1.40 -12.91 -16.48
CA ASN A 263 0.53 -13.88 -17.16
C ASN A 263 -0.96 -13.63 -16.88
N TYR A 264 -1.34 -12.48 -16.28
CA TYR A 264 -2.69 -12.23 -15.75
C TYR A 264 -3.80 -12.43 -16.80
N LYS A 265 -3.59 -11.94 -18.03
CA LYS A 265 -4.55 -12.12 -19.13
C LYS A 265 -4.79 -13.61 -19.41
N THR A 266 -3.73 -14.39 -19.62
CA THR A 266 -3.79 -15.83 -19.87
C THR A 266 -4.44 -16.57 -18.71
N LEU A 267 -4.07 -16.25 -17.46
CA LEU A 267 -4.67 -16.84 -16.27
C LEU A 267 -6.16 -16.49 -16.15
N SER A 268 -6.58 -15.26 -16.47
CA SER A 268 -8.01 -14.87 -16.49
C SER A 268 -8.78 -15.55 -17.62
N GLU A 269 -8.18 -15.74 -18.80
CA GLU A 269 -8.77 -16.49 -19.92
C GLU A 269 -8.92 -17.98 -19.59
N MET A 270 -7.91 -18.59 -18.97
CA MET A 270 -7.99 -19.96 -18.46
C MET A 270 -8.98 -20.10 -17.31
N ALA A 271 -9.08 -19.12 -16.40
CA ALA A 271 -10.03 -19.15 -15.29
C ALA A 271 -11.49 -19.13 -15.78
N LYS A 272 -11.79 -18.37 -16.84
CA LYS A 272 -13.15 -18.28 -17.43
C LYS A 272 -13.66 -19.58 -18.04
N SER A 273 -12.77 -20.50 -18.44
CA SER A 273 -13.19 -21.85 -18.89
C SER A 273 -13.46 -22.80 -17.71
N ARG A 274 -13.08 -22.43 -16.48
CA ARG A 274 -13.41 -23.16 -15.26
C ARG A 274 -14.74 -22.65 -14.69
N LYS A 275 -15.61 -23.58 -14.29
CA LYS A 275 -16.93 -23.28 -13.69
C LYS A 275 -16.88 -22.22 -12.58
N ASP A 276 -15.82 -22.24 -11.76
CA ASP A 276 -15.74 -21.47 -10.53
C ASP A 276 -14.83 -20.21 -10.62
N ASN A 277 -14.20 -19.95 -11.78
CA ASN A 277 -13.34 -18.78 -12.04
C ASN A 277 -12.14 -18.56 -11.09
N TYR A 278 -11.63 -19.62 -10.44
CA TYR A 278 -10.43 -19.58 -9.59
C TYR A 278 -9.31 -20.52 -10.02
N PHE A 279 -8.14 -20.31 -9.44
CA PHE A 279 -7.12 -21.34 -9.21
C PHE A 279 -6.77 -21.42 -7.72
N THR A 280 -6.38 -22.59 -7.21
CA THR A 280 -5.73 -22.65 -5.90
C THR A 280 -4.26 -22.23 -6.02
N TYR A 281 -3.62 -21.88 -4.91
CA TYR A 281 -2.19 -21.57 -4.89
C TYR A 281 -1.34 -22.70 -5.51
N GLU A 282 -1.64 -23.96 -5.17
CA GLU A 282 -0.90 -25.12 -5.66
C GLU A 282 -1.03 -25.30 -7.18
N GLU A 283 -2.22 -25.05 -7.74
CA GLU A 283 -2.45 -25.04 -9.20
C GLU A 283 -1.64 -23.94 -9.90
N LEU A 284 -1.58 -22.73 -9.32
CA LEU A 284 -0.78 -21.63 -9.85
C LEU A 284 0.72 -21.92 -9.78
N ILE A 285 1.20 -22.63 -8.76
CA ILE A 285 2.60 -23.07 -8.68
C ILE A 285 2.93 -24.16 -9.72
N ILE A 286 1.98 -25.06 -10.04
CA ILE A 286 2.14 -26.00 -11.15
C ILE A 286 2.20 -25.24 -12.48
N LEU A 287 1.26 -24.33 -12.74
CA LEU A 287 1.23 -23.51 -13.95
C LEU A 287 2.50 -22.64 -14.09
N LYS A 288 2.99 -22.04 -13.00
CA LYS A 288 4.26 -21.28 -12.97
C LYS A 288 5.41 -22.10 -13.54
N ARG A 289 5.57 -23.36 -13.08
CA ARG A 289 6.62 -24.28 -13.56
C ARG A 289 6.43 -24.62 -15.04
N THR A 290 5.23 -25.06 -15.43
CA THR A 290 4.94 -25.46 -16.82
C THR A 290 5.11 -24.31 -17.82
N MET A 291 4.71 -23.08 -17.45
CA MET A 291 4.85 -21.89 -18.31
C MET A 291 6.28 -21.32 -18.35
N GLN A 292 7.16 -21.72 -17.42
CA GLN A 292 8.59 -21.45 -17.50
C GLN A 292 9.25 -22.41 -18.50
N THR A 293 9.02 -23.72 -18.38
CA THR A 293 9.57 -24.78 -19.26
C THR A 293 9.08 -24.78 -20.72
N ILE A 294 8.38 -23.72 -21.16
CA ILE A 294 7.93 -23.49 -22.55
C ILE A 294 8.65 -22.27 -23.16
N LYS A 295 9.50 -21.57 -22.39
CA LYS A 295 10.26 -20.39 -22.81
C LYS A 295 11.78 -20.61 -22.91
N ASP A 296 12.23 -21.80 -22.50
CA ASP A 296 13.60 -22.29 -22.56
C ASP A 296 13.72 -23.36 -23.67
#